data_AF-A0AAU9NLJ8-F1
#
_entry.id   AF-A0AAU9NLJ8-F1
#
_cell.length_a   1.000
_cell.length_b   1.000
_cell.length_c   1.000
_cell.angle_alpha   90.00
_cell.angle_beta   90.00
_cell.angle_gamma   90.00
#
_symmetry.space_group_name_H-M   'P 1'
#
loop_
_entity.id
_entity.type
_entity.pdbx_description
1 polymer ?
#
loop_
_entity_poly.entity_id
_entity_poly.type
_entity_poly.pdbx_seq_one_letter_code
_entity_poly.pdbx_strand_id
1 'polypeptide(L)'
;MGTNGRDVTTLRSTHQTETRRRIVLFPLPFQGHITPMLQLASILQFSRECLAGLLLEDSIEDSVACLITDAAFYFTQAVADALKLHRLVLRTGSPVSALVNGGLTIFSEKGYFNIKKEDPDYEASVPEYPFIKFKDIAKITPNPHGFRDLITNIVRQTTLSSGIIWNSFKELEEPKVETIYQELPIPSFILGPFHKYSSASSSSLIEQDRNILGWLDTQAPKSVIYVSFGSLAHITKSEFEEVANGLVNTDLPFLWVVRPGLIADTEWVESLPEMFLERVGDKGRIVKWSPQQDVLAHPATGCFWTHNGWNSTMESICEGVPMICSPYFSDQPINARFVSDIWKIGVLLEDGLQRVGIEMALRRVMMDKEGEEMRERISCLKDKVNLSLKEGGSSHRSLVCLVKYILSF
;
A
#
# COMPACT_ATOMS: atom_id res chain seq x y z
N MET A 1 -82.68 1.63 -4.71
CA MET A 1 -81.93 1.70 -3.44
C MET A 1 -81.00 0.51 -3.39
N GLY A 2 -79.69 0.77 -3.26
CA GLY A 2 -78.59 -0.21 -3.08
C GLY A 2 -78.20 -0.98 -4.35
N THR A 3 -76.94 -1.26 -4.67
CA THR A 3 -75.61 -0.90 -4.16
C THR A 3 -74.58 -1.53 -5.11
N ASN A 4 -73.45 -0.84 -5.33
CA ASN A 4 -72.06 -1.28 -5.51
C ASN A 4 -71.72 -2.49 -6.41
N GLY A 5 -70.67 -2.49 -7.23
CA GLY A 5 -69.56 -1.56 -7.36
C GLY A 5 -68.69 -1.99 -8.54
N ARG A 6 -68.17 -1.00 -9.28
CA ARG A 6 -67.08 -1.16 -10.24
C ARG A 6 -65.80 -0.88 -9.49
N ASP A 7 -64.95 -1.88 -9.29
CA ASP A 7 -63.55 -1.66 -8.97
C ASP A 7 -62.72 -1.88 -10.24
N VAL A 8 -62.44 -0.78 -10.94
CA VAL A 8 -61.33 -0.73 -11.90
C VAL A 8 -60.15 -0.18 -11.10
N THR A 9 -59.34 -1.10 -10.58
CA THR A 9 -58.10 -0.79 -9.88
C THR A 9 -57.18 -0.07 -10.86
N THR A 10 -57.05 1.23 -10.67
CA THR A 10 -56.06 2.05 -11.40
C THR A 10 -54.70 1.73 -10.78
N LEU A 11 -53.90 0.90 -11.45
CA LEU A 11 -52.47 0.75 -11.16
C LEU A 11 -51.81 2.12 -11.34
N ARG A 12 -51.64 2.87 -10.24
CA ARG A 12 -50.68 3.98 -10.19
C ARG A 12 -49.29 3.35 -10.33
N SER A 13 -48.72 3.42 -11.53
CA SER A 13 -47.28 3.25 -11.70
C SER A 13 -46.59 4.38 -10.93
N THR A 14 -46.04 4.05 -9.76
CA THR A 14 -45.02 4.88 -9.14
C THR A 14 -43.81 4.88 -10.07
N HIS A 15 -43.68 5.89 -10.93
CA HIS A 15 -42.38 6.22 -11.49
C HIS A 15 -41.49 6.66 -10.33
N GLN A 16 -40.72 5.72 -9.77
CA GLN A 16 -39.53 6.08 -9.00
C GLN A 16 -38.56 6.70 -10.01
N THR A 17 -38.43 8.03 -9.95
CA THR A 17 -37.33 8.73 -10.60
C THR A 17 -36.03 8.26 -9.94
N GLU A 18 -35.28 7.43 -10.66
CA GLU A 18 -33.99 6.91 -10.22
C GLU A 18 -32.96 8.06 -10.20
N THR A 19 -32.51 8.46 -9.01
CA THR A 19 -31.55 9.56 -8.83
C THR A 19 -30.13 9.10 -9.12
N ARG A 20 -29.41 9.85 -9.95
CA ARG A 20 -27.99 9.62 -10.18
C ARG A 20 -27.20 9.99 -8.92
N ARG A 21 -26.64 8.96 -8.26
CA ARG A 21 -25.88 9.13 -7.01
C ARG A 21 -24.38 9.21 -7.27
N ARG A 22 -23.74 10.30 -6.83
CA ARG A 22 -22.28 10.55 -6.95
C ARG A 22 -21.54 10.09 -5.69
N ILE A 23 -20.32 9.58 -5.87
CA ILE A 23 -19.36 9.33 -4.78
C ILE A 23 -18.26 10.37 -4.92
N VAL A 24 -17.96 11.09 -3.83
CA VAL A 24 -16.89 12.11 -3.85
C VAL A 24 -15.67 11.54 -3.14
N LEU A 25 -14.53 11.53 -3.81
CA LEU A 25 -13.28 11.03 -3.26
C LEU A 25 -12.35 12.19 -2.89
N PHE A 26 -11.73 12.13 -1.71
CA PHE A 26 -10.85 13.18 -1.21
C PHE A 26 -9.48 12.59 -0.80
N PRO A 27 -8.53 12.49 -1.75
CA PRO A 27 -7.21 11.93 -1.49
C PRO A 27 -6.29 12.92 -0.78
N LEU A 28 -5.42 12.40 0.08
CA LEU A 28 -4.26 13.14 0.59
C LEU A 28 -3.28 13.39 -0.59
N PRO A 29 -2.69 14.60 -0.75
CA PRO A 29 -1.95 14.98 -1.95
C PRO A 29 -0.51 14.41 -2.01
N PHE A 30 -0.36 13.14 -1.65
CA PHE A 30 0.88 12.37 -1.80
C PHE A 30 0.64 11.18 -2.73
N GLN A 31 1.60 10.86 -3.59
CA GLN A 31 1.46 9.82 -4.62
C GLN A 31 1.00 8.47 -4.05
N GLY A 32 1.53 8.07 -2.89
CA GLY A 32 1.14 6.83 -2.19
C GLY A 32 -0.31 6.80 -1.67
N HIS A 33 -0.98 7.95 -1.64
CA HIS A 33 -2.38 8.08 -1.21
C HIS A 33 -3.32 8.38 -2.38
N ILE A 34 -2.91 9.21 -3.34
CA ILE A 34 -3.69 9.49 -4.55
C ILE A 34 -3.88 8.22 -5.38
N THR A 35 -2.81 7.45 -5.60
CA THR A 35 -2.85 6.25 -6.45
C THR A 35 -3.91 5.23 -6.00
N PRO A 36 -3.92 4.76 -4.74
CA PRO A 36 -4.95 3.82 -4.29
C PRO A 36 -6.36 4.43 -4.30
N MET A 37 -6.51 5.74 -4.10
CA MET A 37 -7.82 6.41 -4.20
C MET A 37 -8.34 6.39 -5.64
N LEU A 38 -7.50 6.70 -6.64
CA LEU A 38 -7.87 6.64 -8.05
C LEU A 38 -8.17 5.20 -8.50
N GLN A 39 -7.42 4.22 -8.00
CA GLN A 39 -7.70 2.80 -8.27
C GLN A 39 -9.05 2.38 -7.67
N LEU A 40 -9.37 2.81 -6.44
CA LEU A 40 -10.69 2.56 -5.84
C LEU A 40 -11.81 3.23 -6.64
N ALA A 41 -11.61 4.45 -7.15
CA ALA A 41 -12.58 5.12 -8.01
C ALA A 41 -12.87 4.30 -9.27
N SER A 42 -11.83 3.80 -9.94
CA SER A 42 -11.93 2.92 -11.11
C SER A 42 -12.70 1.65 -10.78
N ILE A 43 -12.37 0.98 -9.66
CA ILE A 43 -13.07 -0.21 -9.17
C ILE A 43 -14.56 0.04 -9.00
N LEU A 44 -14.92 1.13 -8.32
CA LEU A 44 -16.32 1.46 -8.03
C LEU A 44 -17.09 1.86 -9.30
N GLN A 45 -16.43 2.49 -10.27
CA GLN A 45 -17.02 2.82 -11.56
C GLN A 45 -17.35 1.55 -12.36
N PHE A 46 -16.38 0.66 -12.56
CA PHE A 46 -16.61 -0.59 -13.30
C PHE A 46 -17.56 -1.55 -12.58
N SER A 47 -17.53 -1.56 -11.24
CA SER A 47 -18.49 -2.36 -10.46
C SER A 47 -19.92 -1.86 -10.62
N ARG A 48 -20.14 -0.55 -10.80
CA ARG A 48 -21.46 -0.01 -11.11
C ARG A 48 -21.97 -0.44 -12.48
N GLU A 49 -21.10 -0.51 -13.47
CA GLU A 49 -21.44 -0.99 -14.82
C GLU A 49 -21.76 -2.50 -14.83
N CYS A 50 -21.01 -3.32 -14.09
CA CYS A 50 -21.33 -4.75 -13.91
C CYS A 50 -22.59 -4.99 -13.04
N LEU A 51 -22.91 -4.07 -12.14
CA LEU A 51 -24.14 -4.09 -11.34
C LEU A 51 -25.29 -3.31 -12.00
N ALA A 52 -25.10 -2.81 -13.23
CA ALA A 52 -26.07 -2.04 -14.01
C ALA A 52 -27.27 -2.84 -14.52
N GLY A 53 -27.54 -4.02 -13.96
CA GLY A 53 -28.91 -4.55 -13.93
C GLY A 53 -29.86 -3.69 -13.07
N LEU A 54 -29.40 -2.56 -12.52
CA LEU A 54 -30.11 -1.81 -11.51
C LEU A 54 -30.43 -0.34 -11.79
N LEU A 55 -30.03 0.34 -12.89
CA LEU A 55 -30.59 1.68 -13.15
C LEU A 55 -30.64 2.01 -14.65
N LEU A 56 -31.84 2.34 -15.13
CA LEU A 56 -32.14 2.89 -16.46
C LEU A 56 -32.11 4.42 -16.40
N GLU A 57 -31.98 5.03 -17.59
CA GLU A 57 -31.74 6.47 -17.80
C GLU A 57 -32.87 7.39 -17.30
N ASP A 58 -32.46 8.65 -17.05
CA ASP A 58 -33.23 9.88 -16.83
C ASP A 58 -33.72 10.24 -15.41
N SER A 59 -32.87 10.97 -14.66
CA SER A 59 -33.33 12.05 -13.75
C SER A 59 -32.26 13.15 -13.54
N ILE A 60 -32.73 14.35 -13.18
CA ILE A 60 -31.99 15.64 -13.22
C ILE A 60 -31.42 16.04 -11.83
N GLU A 61 -31.73 15.33 -10.75
CA GLU A 61 -31.21 15.63 -9.40
C GLU A 61 -29.96 14.82 -9.04
N ASP A 62 -28.79 15.46 -9.17
CA ASP A 62 -27.48 14.93 -8.80
C ASP A 62 -27.26 14.96 -7.27
N SER A 63 -27.62 13.88 -6.56
CA SER A 63 -27.33 13.74 -5.13
C SER A 63 -25.96 13.08 -4.86
N VAL A 64 -25.29 13.45 -3.77
CA VAL A 64 -24.06 12.78 -3.30
C VAL A 64 -24.46 11.66 -2.36
N ALA A 65 -24.07 10.42 -2.64
CA ALA A 65 -24.33 9.27 -1.77
C ALA A 65 -23.40 9.26 -0.54
N CYS A 66 -22.10 9.47 -0.76
CA CYS A 66 -21.12 9.48 0.32
C CYS A 66 -19.82 10.17 -0.08
N LEU A 67 -19.03 10.47 0.95
CA LEU A 67 -17.64 10.87 0.85
C LEU A 67 -16.74 9.66 1.12
N ILE A 68 -15.74 9.41 0.27
CA ILE A 68 -14.63 8.49 0.55
C ILE A 68 -13.37 9.32 0.76
N THR A 69 -12.83 9.32 1.98
CA THR A 69 -11.75 10.23 2.37
C THR A 69 -10.55 9.47 2.87
N ASP A 70 -9.36 9.96 2.55
CA ASP A 70 -8.14 9.44 3.17
C ASP A 70 -8.20 9.57 4.69
N ALA A 71 -7.76 8.53 5.40
CA ALA A 71 -7.77 8.51 6.87
C ALA A 71 -6.98 9.68 7.50
N ALA A 72 -5.91 10.14 6.86
CA ALA A 72 -5.12 11.28 7.34
C ALA A 72 -5.90 12.59 7.37
N PHE A 73 -6.92 12.74 6.51
CA PHE A 73 -7.84 13.87 6.53
C PHE A 73 -9.01 13.61 7.49
N TYR A 74 -8.67 13.32 8.74
CA TYR A 74 -9.63 13.02 9.81
C TYR A 74 -10.68 14.12 10.04
N PHE A 75 -10.36 15.39 9.72
CA PHE A 75 -11.28 16.52 9.81
C PHE A 75 -12.52 16.38 8.92
N THR A 76 -12.45 15.55 7.88
CA THR A 76 -13.54 15.35 6.93
C THR A 76 -14.77 14.67 7.54
N GLN A 77 -14.65 14.06 8.74
CA GLN A 77 -15.83 13.59 9.47
C GLN A 77 -16.78 14.74 9.80
N ALA A 78 -16.26 15.85 10.35
CA ALA A 78 -17.10 17.01 10.67
C ALA A 78 -17.74 17.64 9.41
N VAL A 79 -17.04 17.57 8.27
CA VAL A 79 -17.59 18.01 6.98
C VAL A 79 -18.73 17.10 6.54
N ALA A 80 -18.57 15.78 6.66
CA ALA A 80 -19.62 14.82 6.36
C ALA A 80 -20.88 15.04 7.23
N ASP A 81 -20.69 15.25 8.54
CA ASP A 81 -21.78 15.51 9.48
C ASP A 81 -22.53 16.81 9.14
N ALA A 82 -21.80 17.89 8.83
CA ALA A 82 -22.38 19.17 8.45
C ALA A 82 -23.19 19.10 7.15
N LEU A 83 -22.72 18.28 6.19
CA LEU A 83 -23.40 18.04 4.92
C LEU A 83 -24.47 16.93 5.02
N LYS A 84 -24.61 16.27 6.18
CA LYS A 84 -25.48 15.10 6.40
C LYS A 84 -25.21 13.97 5.39
N LEU A 85 -23.93 13.72 5.13
CA LEU A 85 -23.46 12.67 4.22
C LEU A 85 -22.79 11.53 4.98
N HIS A 86 -22.88 10.32 4.44
CA HIS A 86 -22.08 9.20 4.91
C HIS A 86 -20.60 9.41 4.57
N ARG A 87 -19.70 9.04 5.49
CA ARG A 87 -18.25 9.03 5.25
C ARG A 87 -17.71 7.61 5.33
N LEU A 88 -17.02 7.18 4.29
CA LEU A 88 -16.17 6.00 4.30
C LEU A 88 -14.70 6.43 4.34
N VAL A 89 -13.90 5.72 5.12
CA VAL A 89 -12.48 6.00 5.30
C VAL A 89 -11.66 5.05 4.43
N LEU A 90 -10.78 5.57 3.59
CA LEU A 90 -9.76 4.76 2.94
C LEU A 90 -8.48 4.74 3.78
N ARG A 91 -8.01 3.54 4.14
CA ARG A 91 -6.68 3.30 4.70
C ARG A 91 -5.72 2.84 3.61
N THR A 92 -4.65 3.60 3.44
CA THR A 92 -3.62 3.39 2.41
C THR A 92 -2.37 2.65 2.94
N GLY A 93 -2.24 2.51 4.27
CA GLY A 93 -1.24 1.67 4.93
C GLY A 93 -1.79 0.28 5.29
N SER A 94 -0.91 -0.60 5.78
CA SER A 94 -1.28 -1.97 6.14
C SER A 94 -2.25 -2.02 7.32
N PRO A 95 -3.20 -2.96 7.35
CA PRO A 95 -4.05 -3.21 8.51
C PRO A 95 -3.25 -3.49 9.81
N VAL A 96 -2.16 -4.27 9.73
CA VAL A 96 -1.32 -4.50 10.92
C VAL A 96 -0.61 -3.24 11.39
N SER A 97 -0.13 -2.36 10.50
CA SER A 97 0.44 -1.09 10.94
C SER A 97 -0.57 -0.24 11.70
N ALA A 98 -1.86 -0.34 11.36
CA ALA A 98 -2.92 0.35 12.09
C ALA A 98 -3.13 -0.23 13.50
N LEU A 99 -3.04 -1.55 13.68
CA LEU A 99 -3.06 -2.19 15.00
C LEU A 99 -1.91 -1.71 15.89
N VAL A 100 -0.68 -1.72 15.36
CA VAL A 100 0.51 -1.27 16.11
C VAL A 100 0.39 0.22 16.46
N ASN A 101 -0.18 1.02 15.57
CA ASN A 101 -0.48 2.42 15.81
C ASN A 101 -1.51 2.65 16.94
N GLY A 102 -2.35 1.66 17.27
CA GLY A 102 -3.18 1.67 18.47
C GLY A 102 -2.37 1.69 19.78
N GLY A 103 -1.15 1.14 19.76
CA GLY A 103 -0.23 1.08 20.90
C GLY A 103 0.58 2.35 21.17
N LEU A 104 0.46 3.41 20.37
CA LEU A 104 1.31 4.61 20.47
C LEU A 104 1.26 5.30 21.84
N THR A 105 0.10 5.27 22.51
CA THR A 105 -0.03 5.81 23.87
C THR A 105 0.85 5.04 24.85
N ILE A 106 0.78 3.71 24.83
CA ILE A 106 1.60 2.83 25.67
C ILE A 106 3.08 3.04 25.37
N PHE A 107 3.45 3.10 24.08
CA PHE A 107 4.83 3.33 23.67
C PHE A 107 5.38 4.67 24.17
N SER A 108 4.54 5.71 24.17
CA SER A 108 4.90 7.03 24.68
C SER A 108 5.09 7.02 26.20
N GLU A 109 4.14 6.43 26.94
CA GLU A 109 4.18 6.34 28.41
C GLU A 109 5.38 5.55 28.91
N LYS A 110 5.73 4.47 28.20
CA LYS A 110 6.88 3.62 28.53
C LYS A 110 8.20 4.08 27.90
N GLY A 111 8.21 5.18 27.15
CA GLY A 111 9.42 5.78 26.58
C GLY A 111 10.06 5.01 25.43
N TYR A 112 9.32 4.14 24.73
CA TYR A 112 9.86 3.23 23.71
C TYR A 112 10.43 3.96 22.48
N PHE A 113 10.01 5.20 22.22
CA PHE A 113 10.57 6.04 21.15
C PHE A 113 11.98 6.55 21.44
N ASN A 114 12.41 6.54 22.70
CA ASN A 114 13.70 7.09 23.11
C ASN A 114 14.80 6.03 23.18
N ILE A 115 14.50 4.79 22.78
CA ILE A 115 15.45 3.69 22.85
C ILE A 115 16.62 3.91 21.87
N LYS A 116 17.82 3.57 22.32
CA LYS A 116 19.08 3.75 21.60
C LYS A 116 19.77 2.40 21.40
N LYS A 117 20.73 2.37 20.47
CA LYS A 117 21.45 1.14 20.10
C LYS A 117 22.21 0.51 21.28
N GLU A 118 22.55 1.32 22.29
CA GLU A 118 23.26 0.88 23.49
C GLU A 118 22.34 0.26 24.56
N ASP A 119 21.02 0.44 24.43
CA ASP A 119 20.07 -0.09 25.41
C ASP A 119 19.95 -1.62 25.29
N PRO A 120 19.90 -2.37 26.41
CA PRO A 120 19.81 -3.84 26.39
C PRO A 120 18.61 -4.38 25.61
N ASP A 121 17.50 -3.64 25.62
CA ASP A 121 16.25 -4.03 25.00
C ASP A 121 16.16 -3.60 23.52
N TYR A 122 17.18 -2.95 22.94
CA TYR A 122 17.13 -2.42 21.58
C TYR A 122 16.71 -3.47 20.54
N GLU A 123 17.23 -4.69 20.67
CA GLU A 123 16.92 -5.83 19.81
C GLU A 123 15.79 -6.73 20.33
N ALA A 124 15.27 -6.45 21.53
CA ALA A 124 14.22 -7.25 22.15
C ALA A 124 12.85 -7.00 21.49
N SER A 125 11.99 -8.02 21.51
CA SER A 125 10.60 -7.91 21.09
C SER A 125 9.81 -7.01 22.03
N VAL A 126 8.92 -6.20 21.48
CA VAL A 126 7.97 -5.39 22.26
C VAL A 126 6.91 -6.32 22.87
N PRO A 127 6.68 -6.32 24.19
CA PRO A 127 5.74 -7.25 24.82
C PRO A 127 4.30 -7.17 24.28
N GLU A 128 3.82 -5.96 23.98
CA GLU A 128 2.47 -5.73 23.44
C GLU A 128 2.32 -6.24 22.00
N TYR A 129 3.41 -6.20 21.24
CA TYR A 129 3.45 -6.62 19.85
C TYR A 129 4.74 -7.44 19.60
N PRO A 130 4.79 -8.72 20.02
CA PRO A 130 6.05 -9.50 20.03
C PRO A 130 6.71 -9.72 18.67
N PHE A 131 5.99 -9.39 17.59
CA PHE A 131 6.45 -9.46 16.19
C PHE A 131 7.24 -8.22 15.73
N ILE A 132 7.34 -7.17 16.55
CA ILE A 132 8.22 -6.02 16.32
C ILE A 132 9.21 -5.85 17.47
N LYS A 133 10.34 -5.21 17.18
CA LYS A 133 11.39 -4.89 18.16
C LYS A 133 11.30 -3.44 18.60
N PHE A 134 11.89 -3.11 19.75
CA PHE A 134 11.91 -1.74 20.25
C PHE A 134 12.56 -0.74 19.27
N LYS A 135 13.66 -1.13 18.62
CA LYS A 135 14.28 -0.30 17.57
C LYS A 135 13.35 0.04 16.41
N ASP A 136 12.37 -0.80 16.11
CA ASP A 136 11.42 -0.55 15.04
C ASP A 136 10.45 0.56 15.46
N ILE A 137 10.09 0.66 16.75
CA ILE A 137 9.27 1.75 17.32
C ILE A 137 9.98 3.10 17.20
N ALA A 138 11.26 3.16 17.58
CA ALA A 138 12.04 4.39 17.43
C ALA A 138 12.15 4.88 15.98
N LYS A 139 12.10 3.96 15.01
CA LYS A 139 12.10 4.29 13.57
C LYS A 139 10.74 4.76 13.04
N ILE A 140 9.62 4.58 13.76
CA ILE A 140 8.29 5.00 13.27
C ILE A 140 8.25 6.51 13.02
N THR A 141 8.81 7.32 13.90
CA THR A 141 8.72 8.78 13.79
C THR A 141 9.80 9.49 14.61
N PRO A 142 10.42 10.56 14.08
CA PRO A 142 11.28 11.44 14.85
C PRO A 142 10.49 12.42 15.75
N ASN A 143 9.16 12.52 15.59
CA ASN A 143 8.27 13.35 16.41
C ASN A 143 7.14 12.49 17.03
N PRO A 144 7.43 11.77 18.13
CA PRO A 144 6.47 10.87 18.76
C PRO A 144 5.17 11.55 19.21
N HIS A 145 5.27 12.74 19.81
CA HIS A 145 4.11 13.47 20.32
C HIS A 145 3.18 13.90 19.19
N GLY A 146 3.69 14.58 18.16
CA GLY A 146 2.88 15.01 17.03
C GLY A 146 2.29 13.84 16.24
N PHE A 147 3.06 12.75 16.10
CA PHE A 147 2.59 11.55 15.42
C PHE A 147 1.48 10.83 16.22
N ARG A 148 1.63 10.70 17.54
CA ARG A 148 0.59 10.16 18.41
C ARG A 148 -0.70 10.98 18.32
N ASP A 149 -0.60 12.31 18.36
CA ASP A 149 -1.77 13.18 18.29
C ASP A 149 -2.47 13.06 16.92
N LEU A 150 -1.70 12.96 15.83
CA LEU A 150 -2.22 12.67 14.49
C LEU A 150 -2.97 11.33 14.47
N ILE A 151 -2.33 10.25 14.88
CA ILE A 151 -2.92 8.90 14.83
C ILE A 151 -4.14 8.80 15.74
N THR A 152 -4.10 9.40 16.94
CA THR A 152 -5.25 9.43 17.87
C THR A 152 -6.46 10.11 17.21
N ASN A 153 -6.25 11.21 16.50
CA ASN A 153 -7.30 11.88 15.74
C ASN A 153 -7.81 11.03 14.57
N ILE A 154 -6.92 10.38 13.83
CA ILE A 154 -7.29 9.47 12.74
C ILE A 154 -8.18 8.35 13.26
N VAL A 155 -7.76 7.64 14.30
CA VAL A 155 -8.51 6.51 14.88
C VAL A 155 -9.86 7.00 15.40
N ARG A 156 -9.88 8.06 16.22
CA ARG A 156 -11.11 8.62 16.79
C ARG A 156 -12.12 9.05 15.72
N GLN A 157 -11.68 9.72 14.66
CA GLN A 157 -12.62 10.17 13.62
C GLN A 157 -13.04 9.01 12.71
N THR A 158 -12.18 8.00 12.55
CA THR A 158 -12.51 6.79 11.79
C THR A 158 -13.62 5.98 12.47
N THR A 159 -13.62 5.86 13.81
CA THR A 159 -14.69 5.15 14.53
C THR A 159 -16.06 5.86 14.46
N LEU A 160 -16.08 7.16 14.14
CA LEU A 160 -17.30 7.92 13.88
C LEU A 160 -17.79 7.82 12.42
N SER A 161 -17.00 7.22 11.54
CA SER A 161 -17.35 7.08 10.13
C SER A 161 -18.37 5.96 9.89
N SER A 162 -18.98 5.96 8.70
CA SER A 162 -19.91 4.89 8.29
C SER A 162 -19.19 3.59 7.92
N GLY A 163 -17.86 3.58 7.79
CA GLY A 163 -17.10 2.37 7.50
C GLY A 163 -15.70 2.66 6.98
N ILE A 164 -14.89 1.60 6.87
CA ILE A 164 -13.47 1.66 6.51
C ILE A 164 -13.13 0.69 5.39
N ILE A 165 -12.29 1.13 4.46
CA ILE A 165 -11.84 0.38 3.30
C ILE A 165 -10.32 0.20 3.42
N TRP A 166 -9.84 -1.02 3.25
CA TRP A 166 -8.43 -1.37 3.29
C TRP A 166 -7.96 -1.90 1.95
N ASN A 167 -6.85 -1.36 1.44
CA ASN A 167 -6.14 -1.93 0.29
C ASN A 167 -5.28 -3.13 0.74
N SER A 168 -5.91 -4.23 1.13
CA SER A 168 -5.27 -5.51 1.48
C SER A 168 -6.19 -6.68 1.13
N PHE A 169 -5.78 -7.92 1.37
CA PHE A 169 -6.62 -9.11 1.22
C PHE A 169 -6.59 -9.96 2.49
N LYS A 170 -7.71 -10.61 2.78
CA LYS A 170 -7.97 -11.29 4.06
C LYS A 170 -6.88 -12.31 4.41
N GLU A 171 -6.47 -13.12 3.44
CA GLU A 171 -5.54 -14.23 3.62
C GLU A 171 -4.11 -13.79 3.96
N LEU A 172 -3.75 -12.52 3.70
CA LEU A 172 -2.46 -11.94 4.12
C LEU A 172 -2.45 -11.56 5.60
N GLU A 173 -3.59 -11.03 6.05
CA GLU A 173 -3.77 -10.42 7.36
C GLU A 173 -4.15 -11.47 8.42
N GLU A 174 -4.64 -12.65 8.02
CA GLU A 174 -4.97 -13.73 8.94
C GLU A 174 -3.74 -14.19 9.77
N PRO A 175 -3.91 -14.49 11.07
CA PRO A 175 -5.16 -14.48 11.84
C PRO A 175 -5.56 -13.10 12.44
N LYS A 176 -4.85 -12.00 12.15
CA LYS A 176 -5.01 -10.70 12.82
C LYS A 176 -6.26 -9.91 12.38
N VAL A 177 -6.95 -10.37 11.33
CA VAL A 177 -8.20 -9.77 10.83
C VAL A 177 -9.23 -9.58 11.94
N GLU A 178 -9.37 -10.57 12.83
CA GLU A 178 -10.35 -10.49 13.92
C GLU A 178 -10.02 -9.37 14.92
N THR A 179 -8.74 -9.21 15.28
CA THR A 179 -8.27 -8.10 16.13
C THR A 179 -8.56 -6.75 15.48
N ILE A 180 -8.39 -6.63 14.15
CA ILE A 180 -8.71 -5.40 13.41
C ILE A 180 -10.19 -5.05 13.53
N TYR A 181 -11.08 -6.04 13.43
CA TYR A 181 -12.52 -5.81 13.58
C TYR A 181 -12.93 -5.46 15.02
N GLN A 182 -12.22 -6.00 16.02
CA GLN A 182 -12.46 -5.68 17.42
C GLN A 182 -12.03 -4.26 17.79
N GLU A 183 -10.87 -3.80 17.29
CA GLU A 183 -10.38 -2.45 17.58
C GLU A 183 -11.14 -1.35 16.81
N LEU A 184 -11.70 -1.69 15.65
CA LEU A 184 -12.50 -0.78 14.82
C LEU A 184 -13.88 -1.40 14.56
N PRO A 185 -14.82 -1.30 15.54
CA PRO A 185 -16.15 -1.92 15.47
C PRO A 185 -17.12 -1.15 14.56
N ILE A 186 -16.67 -0.89 13.33
CA ILE A 186 -17.42 -0.26 12.24
C ILE A 186 -17.38 -1.17 11.02
N PRO A 187 -18.29 -1.01 10.03
CA PRO A 187 -18.24 -1.77 8.79
C PRO A 187 -16.86 -1.67 8.14
N SER A 188 -16.21 -2.82 7.92
CA SER A 188 -14.82 -2.90 7.45
C SER A 188 -14.74 -3.73 6.17
N PHE A 189 -14.08 -3.19 5.16
CA PHE A 189 -13.99 -3.75 3.82
C PHE A 189 -12.52 -3.94 3.44
N ILE A 190 -12.00 -5.15 3.67
CA ILE A 190 -10.68 -5.56 3.18
C ILE A 190 -10.80 -5.90 1.70
N LEU A 191 -10.55 -4.89 0.87
CA LEU A 191 -10.76 -4.88 -0.57
C LEU A 191 -9.44 -4.54 -1.24
N GLY A 192 -8.68 -5.54 -1.65
CA GLY A 192 -7.42 -5.30 -2.31
C GLY A 192 -6.84 -6.60 -2.85
N PRO A 193 -5.69 -6.52 -3.53
CA PRO A 193 -4.97 -5.30 -3.92
C PRO A 193 -5.68 -4.49 -5.03
N PHE A 194 -5.85 -3.18 -4.84
CA PHE A 194 -6.58 -2.31 -5.79
C PHE A 194 -5.99 -2.29 -7.20
N HIS A 195 -4.66 -2.29 -7.33
CA HIS A 195 -3.98 -2.23 -8.62
C HIS A 195 -4.20 -3.48 -9.51
N LYS A 196 -4.78 -4.56 -8.98
CA LYS A 196 -5.12 -5.76 -9.78
C LYS A 196 -6.51 -5.68 -10.43
N TYR A 197 -7.34 -4.71 -10.05
CA TYR A 197 -8.67 -4.51 -10.65
C TYR A 197 -8.65 -3.59 -11.88
N SER A 198 -7.60 -2.79 -12.07
CA SER A 198 -7.47 -1.81 -13.15
C SER A 198 -6.02 -1.71 -13.59
N SER A 199 -5.76 -1.56 -14.90
CA SER A 199 -4.39 -1.45 -15.42
C SER A 199 -3.69 -0.20 -14.89
N ALA A 200 -2.43 -0.36 -14.47
CA ALA A 200 -1.53 0.63 -13.86
C ALA A 200 -1.42 1.99 -14.58
N SER A 201 -1.63 1.99 -15.89
CA SER A 201 -1.26 3.07 -16.81
C SER A 201 -2.05 4.37 -16.63
N SER A 202 -3.13 4.39 -15.85
CA SER A 202 -3.98 5.58 -15.67
C SER A 202 -3.84 6.29 -14.31
N SER A 203 -3.09 5.75 -13.35
CA SER A 203 -3.09 6.26 -11.96
C SER A 203 -1.82 6.96 -11.48
N SER A 204 -0.73 6.98 -12.27
CA SER A 204 0.48 7.72 -11.89
C SER A 204 0.40 9.19 -12.32
N LEU A 205 0.71 10.11 -11.41
CA LEU A 205 0.78 11.55 -11.73
C LEU A 205 2.15 11.97 -12.25
N ILE A 206 3.12 11.05 -12.24
CA ILE A 206 4.52 11.30 -12.61
C ILE A 206 4.81 10.52 -13.89
N GLU A 207 5.43 11.19 -14.87
CA GLU A 207 5.86 10.57 -16.11
C GLU A 207 6.83 9.42 -15.86
N GLN A 208 6.56 8.27 -16.44
CA GLN A 208 7.32 7.04 -16.25
C GLN A 208 8.21 6.78 -17.45
N ASP A 209 9.48 6.43 -17.22
CA ASP A 209 10.37 6.00 -18.30
C ASP A 209 10.05 4.55 -18.68
N ARG A 210 9.23 4.37 -19.71
CA ARG A 210 8.85 3.04 -20.23
C ARG A 210 9.89 2.43 -21.15
N ASN A 211 10.90 3.19 -21.60
CA ASN A 211 11.96 2.65 -22.46
C ASN A 211 12.81 1.60 -21.74
N ILE A 212 12.80 1.60 -20.41
CA ILE A 212 13.44 0.59 -19.57
C ILE A 212 12.92 -0.83 -19.81
N LEU A 213 11.69 -1.00 -20.29
CA LEU A 213 11.11 -2.33 -20.52
C LEU A 213 11.88 -3.09 -21.60
N GLY A 214 12.29 -2.38 -22.67
CA GLY A 214 13.13 -2.97 -23.71
C GLY A 214 14.52 -3.38 -23.22
N TRP A 215 15.05 -2.74 -22.18
CA TRP A 215 16.28 -3.22 -21.54
C TRP A 215 16.01 -4.48 -20.72
N LEU A 216 14.91 -4.53 -19.96
CA LEU A 216 14.53 -5.74 -19.19
C LEU A 216 14.31 -6.97 -20.08
N ASP A 217 13.78 -6.79 -21.29
CA ASP A 217 13.60 -7.87 -22.28
C ASP A 217 14.92 -8.56 -22.67
N THR A 218 16.06 -7.87 -22.53
CA THR A 218 17.39 -8.41 -22.85
C THR A 218 18.04 -9.15 -21.68
N GLN A 219 17.44 -9.13 -20.49
CA GLN A 219 18.00 -9.70 -19.27
C GLN A 219 17.51 -11.14 -19.05
N ALA A 220 18.33 -11.95 -18.37
CA ALA A 220 17.93 -13.31 -18.01
C ALA A 220 16.75 -13.29 -17.00
N PRO A 221 15.87 -14.31 -17.02
CA PRO A 221 14.79 -14.42 -16.04
C PRO A 221 15.31 -14.36 -14.60
N LYS A 222 14.61 -13.61 -13.74
CA LYS A 222 14.91 -13.44 -12.31
C LYS A 222 16.35 -13.01 -12.00
N SER A 223 17.01 -12.28 -12.90
CA SER A 223 18.39 -11.81 -12.74
C SER A 223 18.51 -10.35 -12.30
N VAL A 224 17.48 -9.53 -12.52
CA VAL A 224 17.51 -8.09 -12.28
C VAL A 224 17.09 -7.75 -10.86
N ILE A 225 17.89 -6.93 -10.19
CA ILE A 225 17.53 -6.27 -8.94
C ILE A 225 16.80 -4.97 -9.27
N TYR A 226 15.54 -4.86 -8.88
CA TYR A 226 14.81 -3.60 -8.95
C TYR A 226 14.97 -2.84 -7.63
N VAL A 227 15.34 -1.55 -7.68
CA VAL A 227 15.58 -0.73 -6.48
C VAL A 227 14.72 0.53 -6.52
N SER A 228 13.87 0.73 -5.50
CA SER A 228 13.05 1.93 -5.35
C SER A 228 12.69 2.20 -3.89
N PHE A 229 13.02 3.39 -3.40
CA PHE A 229 12.70 3.84 -2.03
C PHE A 229 11.42 4.68 -1.95
N GLY A 230 10.57 4.59 -2.99
CA GLY A 230 9.27 5.26 -3.02
C GLY A 230 9.35 6.77 -3.26
N SER A 231 8.22 7.45 -3.07
CA SER A 231 8.06 8.87 -3.44
C SER A 231 8.53 9.86 -2.39
N LEU A 232 8.72 9.43 -1.13
CA LEU A 232 8.93 10.32 0.03
C LEU A 232 10.24 10.08 0.80
N ALA A 233 10.90 8.93 0.66
CA ALA A 233 12.08 8.62 1.46
C ALA A 233 13.30 9.46 1.06
N HIS A 234 14.01 10.00 2.04
CA HIS A 234 15.29 10.68 1.82
C HIS A 234 16.43 9.82 2.36
N ILE A 235 17.57 9.85 1.66
CA ILE A 235 18.80 9.24 2.14
C ILE A 235 19.93 10.26 2.12
N THR A 236 20.92 10.03 2.99
CA THR A 236 22.13 10.84 3.01
C THR A 236 22.99 10.54 1.79
N LYS A 237 23.89 11.47 1.44
CA LYS A 237 24.87 11.27 0.37
C LYS A 237 25.73 10.02 0.62
N SER A 238 26.15 9.81 1.88
CA SER A 238 26.94 8.63 2.28
C SER A 238 26.17 7.34 2.02
N GLU A 239 24.91 7.26 2.43
CA GLU A 239 24.07 6.09 2.16
C GLU A 239 23.84 5.86 0.66
N PHE A 240 23.68 6.92 -0.13
CA PHE A 240 23.56 6.81 -1.58
C PHE A 240 24.84 6.22 -2.22
N GLU A 241 26.01 6.66 -1.78
CA GLU A 241 27.30 6.08 -2.21
C GLU A 241 27.42 4.61 -1.80
N GLU A 242 26.97 4.24 -0.59
CA GLU A 242 26.98 2.84 -0.13
C GLU A 242 26.01 1.95 -0.93
N VAL A 243 24.83 2.46 -1.30
CA VAL A 243 23.90 1.79 -2.23
C VAL A 243 24.56 1.55 -3.58
N ALA A 244 25.17 2.58 -4.16
CA ALA A 244 25.87 2.51 -5.44
C ALA A 244 26.98 1.44 -5.40
N ASN A 245 27.85 1.50 -4.38
CA ASN A 245 28.93 0.52 -4.24
C ASN A 245 28.41 -0.90 -3.98
N GLY A 246 27.36 -1.06 -3.17
CA GLY A 246 26.74 -2.36 -2.89
C GLY A 246 26.18 -3.02 -4.15
N LEU A 247 25.54 -2.24 -5.04
CA LEU A 247 25.02 -2.75 -6.32
C LEU A 247 26.16 -3.22 -7.23
N VAL A 248 27.18 -2.39 -7.43
CA VAL A 248 28.32 -2.71 -8.33
C VAL A 248 29.10 -3.93 -7.84
N ASN A 249 29.27 -4.11 -6.52
CA ASN A 249 30.02 -5.24 -5.96
C ASN A 249 29.40 -6.62 -6.24
N THR A 250 28.09 -6.68 -6.49
CA THR A 250 27.43 -7.97 -6.74
C THR A 250 27.60 -8.47 -8.17
N ASP A 251 27.97 -7.58 -9.10
CA ASP A 251 28.02 -7.83 -10.55
C ASP A 251 26.69 -8.32 -11.17
N LEU A 252 25.57 -8.11 -10.45
CA LEU A 252 24.22 -8.46 -10.90
C LEU A 252 23.56 -7.31 -11.67
N PRO A 253 22.71 -7.60 -12.66
CA PRO A 253 21.95 -6.57 -13.34
C PRO A 253 21.01 -5.82 -12.38
N PHE A 254 20.89 -4.51 -12.54
CA PHE A 254 19.99 -3.71 -11.69
C PHE A 254 19.28 -2.58 -12.42
N LEU A 255 18.07 -2.27 -11.97
CA LEU A 255 17.32 -1.07 -12.33
C LEU A 255 17.08 -0.26 -11.06
N TRP A 256 17.69 0.92 -10.96
CA TRP A 256 17.60 1.78 -9.78
C TRP A 256 16.83 3.07 -10.08
N VAL A 257 15.73 3.26 -9.35
CA VAL A 257 14.96 4.51 -9.37
C VAL A 257 15.62 5.51 -8.42
N VAL A 258 16.24 6.54 -9.00
CA VAL A 258 16.80 7.69 -8.31
C VAL A 258 15.94 8.89 -8.65
N ARG A 259 14.93 9.19 -7.83
CA ARG A 259 14.07 10.36 -8.07
C ARG A 259 14.80 11.67 -7.71
N PRO A 260 14.49 12.80 -8.36
CA PRO A 260 14.92 14.11 -7.89
C PRO A 260 14.53 14.33 -6.43
N GLY A 261 15.46 14.84 -5.62
CA GLY A 261 15.25 15.04 -4.17
C GLY A 261 15.38 13.79 -3.30
N LEU A 262 15.82 12.63 -3.84
CA LEU A 262 16.19 11.47 -3.00
C LEU A 262 17.30 11.83 -2.01
N ILE A 263 18.29 12.59 -2.46
CA ILE A 263 19.28 13.24 -1.60
C ILE A 263 18.94 14.73 -1.59
N ALA A 264 18.96 15.35 -0.42
CA ALA A 264 18.75 16.79 -0.30
C ALA A 264 19.74 17.57 -1.17
N ASP A 265 19.26 18.64 -1.80
CA ASP A 265 20.06 19.55 -2.64
C ASP A 265 20.75 18.90 -3.85
N THR A 266 20.21 17.78 -4.35
CA THR A 266 20.65 17.13 -5.59
C THR A 266 19.50 16.99 -6.58
N GLU A 267 19.81 17.18 -7.86
CA GLU A 267 18.81 17.11 -8.95
C GLU A 267 18.60 15.66 -9.40
N TRP A 268 19.64 14.83 -9.42
CA TRP A 268 19.52 13.43 -9.80
C TRP A 268 20.69 12.54 -9.33
N VAL A 269 21.74 12.40 -10.16
CA VAL A 269 22.80 11.39 -10.02
C VAL A 269 24.18 12.02 -9.79
N GLU A 270 24.24 13.31 -9.47
CA GLU A 270 25.49 14.06 -9.27
C GLU A 270 26.30 13.53 -8.07
N SER A 271 25.64 12.78 -7.17
CA SER A 271 26.28 12.14 -6.01
C SER A 271 26.76 10.71 -6.27
N LEU A 272 26.71 10.21 -7.51
CA LEU A 272 27.27 8.90 -7.83
C LEU A 272 28.80 8.90 -7.65
N PRO A 273 29.39 7.77 -7.21
CA PRO A 273 30.84 7.63 -7.14
C PRO A 273 31.51 7.88 -8.51
N GLU A 274 32.75 8.36 -8.48
CA GLU A 274 33.56 8.50 -9.69
C GLU A 274 33.70 7.15 -10.40
N MET A 275 33.65 7.19 -11.73
CA MET A 275 33.67 6.03 -12.61
C MET A 275 32.49 5.04 -12.45
N PHE A 276 31.43 5.40 -11.71
CA PHE A 276 30.31 4.48 -11.44
C PHE A 276 29.63 4.00 -12.73
N LEU A 277 29.30 4.94 -13.63
CA LEU A 277 28.59 4.60 -14.87
C LEU A 277 29.46 3.75 -15.81
N GLU A 278 30.78 4.00 -15.88
CA GLU A 278 31.67 3.12 -16.65
C GLU A 278 31.78 1.72 -16.05
N ARG A 279 31.82 1.59 -14.71
CA ARG A 279 31.88 0.29 -14.04
C ARG A 279 30.61 -0.53 -14.24
N VAL A 280 29.46 0.13 -14.24
CA VAL A 280 28.14 -0.50 -14.42
C VAL A 280 27.94 -0.93 -15.88
N GLY A 281 28.35 -0.11 -16.84
CA GLY A 281 28.17 -0.38 -18.27
C GLY A 281 26.72 -0.73 -18.61
N ASP A 282 26.52 -1.82 -19.36
CA ASP A 282 25.19 -2.28 -19.78
C ASP A 282 24.42 -3.09 -18.74
N LYS A 283 25.04 -3.42 -17.59
CA LYS A 283 24.42 -4.23 -16.54
C LYS A 283 23.44 -3.45 -15.67
N GLY A 284 23.52 -2.12 -15.64
CA GLY A 284 22.66 -1.31 -14.79
C GLY A 284 21.95 -0.19 -15.55
N ARG A 285 20.77 0.18 -15.06
CA ARG A 285 20.01 1.35 -15.51
C ARG A 285 19.61 2.18 -14.31
N ILE A 286 19.79 3.50 -14.41
CA ILE A 286 19.30 4.46 -13.42
C ILE A 286 18.25 5.33 -14.11
N VAL A 287 17.08 5.46 -13.49
CA VAL A 287 15.98 6.29 -14.00
C VAL A 287 15.41 7.17 -12.91
N LYS A 288 14.79 8.29 -13.30
CA LYS A 288 14.09 9.18 -12.35
C LYS A 288 12.82 8.54 -11.81
N TRP A 289 12.09 7.85 -12.67
CA TRP A 289 10.81 7.22 -12.35
C TRP A 289 10.57 6.03 -13.28
N SER A 290 10.01 4.95 -12.74
CA SER A 290 9.78 3.70 -13.49
C SER A 290 8.29 3.34 -13.53
N PRO A 291 7.85 2.56 -14.54
CA PRO A 291 6.55 1.89 -14.50
C PRO A 291 6.63 0.70 -13.53
N GLN A 292 6.71 0.97 -12.23
CA GLN A 292 7.02 -0.03 -11.19
C GLN A 292 6.18 -1.32 -11.29
N GLN A 293 4.89 -1.22 -11.56
CA GLN A 293 4.02 -2.40 -11.70
C GLN A 293 4.43 -3.27 -12.90
N ASP A 294 4.75 -2.65 -14.04
CA ASP A 294 5.24 -3.34 -15.24
C ASP A 294 6.62 -3.96 -14.97
N VAL A 295 7.49 -3.27 -14.23
CA VAL A 295 8.82 -3.79 -13.83
C VAL A 295 8.70 -4.99 -12.90
N LEU A 296 7.85 -4.92 -11.88
CA LEU A 296 7.66 -6.03 -10.93
C LEU A 296 7.02 -7.24 -11.61
N ALA A 297 6.13 -7.02 -12.59
CA ALA A 297 5.53 -8.09 -13.39
C ALA A 297 6.50 -8.70 -14.41
N HIS A 298 7.61 -8.04 -14.71
CA HIS A 298 8.55 -8.46 -15.75
C HIS A 298 9.31 -9.74 -15.35
N PRO A 299 9.40 -10.78 -16.21
CA PRO A 299 10.07 -12.05 -15.88
C PRO A 299 11.54 -11.93 -15.48
N ALA A 300 12.23 -10.88 -15.95
CA ALA A 300 13.63 -10.61 -15.59
C ALA A 300 13.82 -10.17 -14.14
N THR A 301 12.79 -9.62 -13.48
CA THR A 301 12.90 -9.10 -12.13
C THR A 301 13.03 -10.24 -11.13
N GLY A 302 14.18 -10.31 -10.44
CA GLY A 302 14.51 -11.35 -9.47
C GLY A 302 14.29 -10.94 -8.02
N CYS A 303 14.46 -9.66 -7.70
CA CYS A 303 14.29 -9.12 -6.36
C CYS A 303 13.88 -7.65 -6.41
N PHE A 304 13.12 -7.22 -5.42
CA PHE A 304 12.78 -5.82 -5.18
C PHE A 304 13.41 -5.30 -3.89
N TRP A 305 14.40 -4.43 -4.02
CA TRP A 305 14.92 -3.66 -2.90
C TRP A 305 14.07 -2.40 -2.68
N THR A 306 13.37 -2.36 -1.56
CA THR A 306 12.31 -1.40 -1.27
C THR A 306 12.40 -0.81 0.14
N HIS A 307 11.82 0.37 0.29
CA HIS A 307 11.53 0.99 1.58
C HIS A 307 10.34 0.34 2.34
N ASN A 308 9.65 -0.63 1.76
CA ASN A 308 8.47 -1.31 2.33
C ASN A 308 7.27 -0.40 2.63
N GLY A 309 7.06 0.64 1.83
CA GLY A 309 5.75 1.31 1.78
C GLY A 309 4.67 0.34 1.29
N TRP A 310 3.47 0.43 1.87
CA TRP A 310 2.44 -0.61 1.72
C TRP A 310 2.05 -0.92 0.27
N ASN A 311 1.86 0.09 -0.59
CA ASN A 311 1.53 -0.13 -2.00
C ASN A 311 2.61 -0.96 -2.72
N SER A 312 3.89 -0.63 -2.50
CA SER A 312 5.01 -1.34 -3.12
C SER A 312 5.16 -2.76 -2.60
N THR A 313 4.89 -2.98 -1.31
CA THR A 313 4.83 -4.33 -0.72
C THR A 313 3.72 -5.16 -1.36
N MET A 314 2.53 -4.59 -1.53
CA MET A 314 1.41 -5.25 -2.19
C MET A 314 1.71 -5.59 -3.66
N GLU A 315 2.31 -4.66 -4.42
CA GLU A 315 2.73 -4.90 -5.81
C GLU A 315 3.75 -6.05 -5.91
N SER A 316 4.73 -6.09 -5.02
CA SER A 316 5.73 -7.18 -4.98
C SER A 316 5.10 -8.54 -4.68
N ILE A 317 4.17 -8.59 -3.72
CA ILE A 317 3.43 -9.82 -3.37
C ILE A 317 2.57 -10.29 -4.57
N CYS A 318 1.90 -9.36 -5.25
CA CYS A 318 1.09 -9.68 -6.41
C CYS A 318 1.89 -10.28 -7.55
N GLU A 319 3.15 -9.87 -7.71
CA GLU A 319 4.01 -10.37 -8.77
C GLU A 319 4.94 -11.50 -8.36
N GLY A 320 5.02 -11.82 -7.07
CA GLY A 320 5.81 -12.93 -6.56
C GLY A 320 7.30 -12.62 -6.56
N VAL A 321 7.66 -11.35 -6.35
CA VAL A 321 9.05 -10.87 -6.32
C VAL A 321 9.50 -10.72 -4.86
N PRO A 322 10.53 -11.47 -4.40
CA PRO A 322 11.03 -11.37 -3.03
C PRO A 322 11.69 -10.01 -2.78
N MET A 323 11.73 -9.59 -1.51
CA MET A 323 12.11 -8.22 -1.15
C MET A 323 13.40 -8.13 -0.33
N ILE A 324 14.13 -7.03 -0.52
CA ILE A 324 15.12 -6.53 0.44
C ILE A 324 14.53 -5.26 1.06
N CYS A 325 14.48 -5.21 2.38
CA CYS A 325 13.76 -4.19 3.12
C CYS A 325 14.72 -3.15 3.69
N SER A 326 14.43 -1.87 3.45
CA SER A 326 15.16 -0.72 4.01
C SER A 326 14.19 0.35 4.48
N PRO A 327 13.46 0.10 5.60
CA PRO A 327 12.44 1.00 6.08
C PRO A 327 13.03 2.27 6.70
N TYR A 328 12.34 3.40 6.50
CA TYR A 328 12.75 4.72 7.02
C TYR A 328 11.81 5.24 8.11
N PHE A 329 10.49 5.20 7.89
CA PHE A 329 9.53 5.82 8.81
C PHE A 329 8.11 5.25 8.70
N SER A 330 7.24 5.68 9.62
CA SER A 330 5.82 5.37 9.71
C SER A 330 5.54 3.85 9.75
N ASP A 331 4.80 3.33 8.78
CA ASP A 331 4.42 1.93 8.68
C ASP A 331 5.55 1.02 8.18
N GLN A 332 6.59 1.58 7.57
CA GLN A 332 7.65 0.83 6.88
C GLN A 332 8.39 -0.16 7.80
N PRO A 333 8.80 0.19 9.03
CA PRO A 333 9.49 -0.77 9.91
C PRO A 333 8.60 -1.98 10.25
N ILE A 334 7.30 -1.75 10.42
CA ILE A 334 6.32 -2.81 10.72
C ILE A 334 6.13 -3.69 9.49
N ASN A 335 5.92 -3.09 8.31
CA ASN A 335 5.78 -3.82 7.05
C ASN A 335 7.04 -4.67 6.76
N ALA A 336 8.23 -4.12 7.03
CA ALA A 336 9.49 -4.82 6.82
C ALA A 336 9.63 -6.06 7.71
N ARG A 337 9.23 -5.99 9.00
CA ARG A 337 9.18 -7.15 9.91
C ARG A 337 8.21 -8.22 9.44
N PHE A 338 7.08 -7.83 8.88
CA PHE A 338 6.15 -8.78 8.30
C PHE A 338 6.75 -9.49 7.09
N VAL A 339 7.44 -8.74 6.22
CA VAL A 339 8.13 -9.31 5.07
C VAL A 339 9.26 -10.27 5.47
N SER A 340 10.10 -9.89 6.43
CA SER A 340 11.29 -10.67 6.80
C SER A 340 11.00 -11.81 7.77
N ASP A 341 10.20 -11.57 8.81
CA ASP A 341 10.14 -12.46 9.98
C ASP A 341 8.84 -13.29 10.00
N ILE A 342 7.74 -12.71 9.52
CA ILE A 342 6.40 -13.34 9.55
C ILE A 342 6.13 -14.12 8.25
N TRP A 343 6.13 -13.45 7.11
CA TRP A 343 5.89 -14.06 5.79
C TRP A 343 7.16 -14.70 5.24
N LYS A 344 8.34 -14.24 5.68
CA LYS A 344 9.66 -14.72 5.25
C LYS A 344 9.84 -14.67 3.73
N ILE A 345 9.33 -13.61 3.11
CA ILE A 345 9.39 -13.37 1.65
C ILE A 345 10.44 -12.32 1.28
N GLY A 346 11.32 -12.01 2.22
CA GLY A 346 12.40 -11.05 2.03
C GLY A 346 13.34 -11.00 3.23
N VAL A 347 14.28 -10.06 3.19
CA VAL A 347 15.27 -9.83 4.26
C VAL A 347 15.29 -8.36 4.64
N LEU A 348 15.58 -8.06 5.91
CA LEU A 348 15.72 -6.70 6.40
C LEU A 348 17.20 -6.31 6.52
N LEU A 349 17.55 -5.13 5.99
CA LEU A 349 18.83 -4.48 6.27
C LEU A 349 18.80 -3.87 7.68
N GLU A 350 19.19 -4.68 8.66
CA GLU A 350 19.11 -4.34 10.10
C GLU A 350 20.00 -3.15 10.49
N ASP A 351 21.20 -3.06 9.91
CA ASP A 351 22.22 -2.03 10.21
C ASP A 351 22.20 -0.84 9.22
N GLY A 352 21.11 -0.66 8.50
CA GLY A 352 20.95 0.42 7.52
C GLY A 352 21.69 0.16 6.20
N LEU A 353 21.96 1.22 5.45
CA LEU A 353 22.55 1.16 4.11
C LEU A 353 24.08 1.08 4.16
N GLN A 354 24.61 0.00 4.74
CA GLN A 354 26.05 -0.30 4.70
C GLN A 354 26.38 -1.22 3.54
N ARG A 355 27.42 -0.91 2.76
CA ARG A 355 27.80 -1.65 1.54
C ARG A 355 27.93 -3.16 1.74
N VAL A 356 28.56 -3.58 2.84
CA VAL A 356 28.73 -5.01 3.15
C VAL A 356 27.37 -5.68 3.43
N GLY A 357 26.51 -5.03 4.21
CA GLY A 357 25.17 -5.52 4.49
C GLY A 357 24.30 -5.59 3.24
N ILE A 358 24.41 -4.59 2.36
CA ILE A 358 23.73 -4.54 1.07
C ILE A 358 24.17 -5.71 0.19
N GLU A 359 25.49 -5.90 0.01
CA GLU A 359 26.03 -7.00 -0.79
C GLU A 359 25.55 -8.36 -0.26
N MET A 360 25.63 -8.57 1.06
CA MET A 360 25.17 -9.80 1.69
C MET A 360 23.68 -10.05 1.46
N ALA A 361 22.83 -9.03 1.61
CA ALA A 361 21.39 -9.16 1.39
C ALA A 361 21.06 -9.47 -0.08
N LEU A 362 21.72 -8.80 -1.02
CA LEU A 362 21.55 -9.05 -2.46
C LEU A 362 21.94 -10.48 -2.82
N ARG A 363 23.09 -10.96 -2.36
CA ARG A 363 23.52 -12.35 -2.57
C ARG A 363 22.54 -13.35 -1.94
N ARG A 364 22.11 -13.10 -0.71
CA ARG A 364 21.18 -13.95 0.03
C ARG A 364 19.83 -14.13 -0.69
N VAL A 365 19.28 -13.07 -1.27
CA VAL A 365 18.00 -13.15 -1.97
C VAL A 365 18.15 -13.67 -3.41
N MET A 366 19.23 -13.29 -4.11
CA MET A 366 19.39 -13.60 -5.53
C MET A 366 20.07 -14.95 -5.79
N MET A 367 21.00 -15.38 -4.94
CA MET A 367 21.94 -16.48 -5.23
C MET A 367 21.83 -17.65 -4.25
N ASP A 368 21.46 -17.39 -2.99
CA ASP A 368 21.41 -18.44 -1.98
C ASP A 368 20.11 -19.25 -2.01
N LYS A 369 20.17 -20.46 -1.44
CA LYS A 369 18.99 -21.34 -1.26
C LYS A 369 17.85 -20.64 -0.52
N GLU A 370 18.16 -19.80 0.46
CA GLU A 370 17.12 -19.09 1.20
C GLU A 370 16.30 -18.16 0.28
N GLY A 371 16.93 -17.54 -0.72
CA GLY A 371 16.25 -16.75 -1.74
C GLY A 371 15.29 -17.59 -2.60
N GLU A 372 15.62 -18.86 -2.88
CA GLU A 372 14.71 -19.79 -3.55
C GLU A 372 13.47 -20.07 -2.69
N GLU A 373 13.68 -20.33 -1.39
CA GLU A 373 12.57 -20.56 -0.46
C GLU A 373 11.69 -19.30 -0.28
N MET A 374 12.27 -18.09 -0.32
CA MET A 374 11.51 -16.83 -0.33
C MET A 374 10.63 -16.73 -1.58
N ARG A 375 11.16 -17.12 -2.75
CA ARG A 375 10.41 -17.15 -4.02
C ARG A 375 9.24 -18.13 -3.97
N GLU A 376 9.44 -19.31 -3.37
CA GLU A 376 8.34 -20.28 -3.18
C GLU A 376 7.25 -19.72 -2.27
N ARG A 377 7.62 -19.13 -1.12
CA ARG A 377 6.66 -18.55 -0.17
C ARG A 377 5.87 -17.41 -0.78
N ILE A 378 6.53 -16.49 -1.48
CA ILE A 378 5.82 -15.35 -2.10
C ILE A 378 4.98 -15.79 -3.32
N SER A 379 5.38 -16.84 -4.03
CA SER A 379 4.54 -17.43 -5.08
C SER A 379 3.23 -17.98 -4.52
N CYS A 380 3.28 -18.63 -3.35
CA CYS A 380 2.06 -19.07 -2.65
C CYS A 380 1.17 -17.89 -2.24
N LEU A 381 1.75 -16.75 -1.82
CA LEU A 381 0.98 -15.54 -1.56
C LEU A 381 0.37 -14.94 -2.84
N LYS A 382 1.11 -14.92 -3.95
CA LYS A 382 0.61 -14.52 -5.27
C LYS A 382 -0.61 -15.34 -5.67
N ASP A 383 -0.58 -16.66 -5.45
CA ASP A 383 -1.73 -17.54 -5.73
C ASP A 383 -2.93 -17.20 -4.84
N LYS A 384 -2.70 -16.93 -3.54
CA LYS A 384 -3.76 -16.49 -2.63
C LYS A 384 -4.38 -15.16 -3.04
N VAL A 385 -3.58 -14.20 -3.49
CA VAL A 385 -4.09 -12.94 -4.08
C VAL A 385 -4.98 -13.24 -5.28
N ASN A 386 -4.52 -14.07 -6.21
CA ASN A 386 -5.30 -14.39 -7.41
C ASN A 386 -6.61 -15.11 -7.06
N LEU A 387 -6.62 -15.96 -6.03
CA LEU A 387 -7.84 -16.62 -5.54
C LEU A 387 -8.78 -15.66 -4.81
N SER A 388 -8.27 -14.68 -4.06
CA SER A 388 -9.09 -13.71 -3.33
C SER A 388 -9.85 -12.76 -4.26
N LEU A 389 -9.30 -12.49 -5.44
CA LEU A 389 -9.87 -11.63 -6.48
C LEU A 389 -10.90 -12.32 -7.37
N LYS A 390 -10.85 -13.65 -7.51
CA LYS A 390 -11.82 -14.42 -8.32
C LYS A 390 -13.24 -14.31 -7.76
N GLU A 391 -14.24 -14.59 -8.60
CA GLU A 391 -15.63 -14.69 -8.15
C GLU A 391 -15.75 -15.66 -6.96
N GLY A 392 -16.40 -15.20 -5.89
CA GLY A 392 -16.47 -15.95 -4.63
C GLY A 392 -15.18 -15.92 -3.79
N GLY A 393 -14.14 -15.20 -4.18
CA GLY A 393 -12.96 -14.90 -3.36
C GLY A 393 -13.25 -13.90 -2.23
N SER A 394 -12.33 -13.76 -1.27
CA SER A 394 -12.50 -12.87 -0.11
C SER A 394 -12.59 -11.39 -0.52
N SER A 395 -11.66 -10.89 -1.34
CA SER A 395 -11.67 -9.52 -1.85
C SER A 395 -12.85 -9.26 -2.77
N HIS A 396 -13.21 -10.20 -3.65
CA HIS A 396 -14.41 -10.11 -4.49
C HIS A 396 -15.69 -9.98 -3.64
N ARG A 397 -15.86 -10.82 -2.61
CA ARG A 397 -17.00 -10.70 -1.68
C ARG A 397 -17.00 -9.36 -0.95
N SER A 398 -15.82 -8.88 -0.51
CA SER A 398 -15.70 -7.57 0.14
C SER A 398 -16.13 -6.43 -0.78
N LEU A 399 -15.78 -6.50 -2.07
CA LEU A 399 -16.22 -5.55 -3.10
C LEU A 399 -17.75 -5.53 -3.22
N VAL A 400 -18.36 -6.71 -3.38
CA VAL A 400 -19.83 -6.84 -3.48
C VAL A 400 -20.51 -6.28 -2.23
N CYS A 401 -19.98 -6.57 -1.05
CA CYS A 401 -20.50 -6.03 0.22
C CYS A 401 -20.36 -4.50 0.28
N LEU A 402 -19.21 -3.95 -0.12
CA LEU A 402 -18.98 -2.50 -0.14
C LEU A 402 -19.96 -1.80 -1.07
N VAL A 403 -20.17 -2.32 -2.29
CA VAL A 403 -21.10 -1.69 -3.23
C VAL A 403 -22.53 -1.75 -2.72
N LYS A 404 -22.99 -2.91 -2.21
CA LYS A 404 -24.31 -3.03 -1.58
C LYS A 404 -24.48 -2.07 -0.40
N TYR A 405 -23.44 -1.89 0.40
CA TYR A 405 -23.45 -0.97 1.53
C TYR A 405 -23.58 0.49 1.07
N ILE A 406 -22.81 0.92 0.07
CA ILE A 406 -22.92 2.27 -0.51
C ILE A 406 -24.30 2.51 -1.15
N LEU A 407 -24.88 1.50 -1.79
CA LEU A 407 -26.22 1.59 -2.37
C LEU A 407 -27.33 1.76 -1.32
N SER A 408 -27.08 1.38 -0.07
CA SER A 408 -28.04 1.49 1.04
C SER A 408 -28.12 2.87 1.69
N PHE A 409 -27.23 3.80 1.32
CA PHE A 409 -27.17 5.17 1.85
C PHE A 409 -28.36 6.06 1.45
#